data_AF-A0A8J6W799-F1
#
_entry.id   AF-A0A8J6W799-F1
#
_cell.length_a   1.000
_cell.length_b   1.000
_cell.length_c   1.000
_cell.angle_alpha   90.00
_cell.angle_beta   90.00
_cell.angle_gamma   90.00
#
_symmetry.space_group_name_H-M   'P 1'
#
loop_
_entity.id
_entity.type
_entity.pdbx_description
1 polymer ?
#
loop_
_entity_poly.entity_id
_entity_poly.type
_entity_poly.pdbx_seq_one_letter_code
_entity_poly.pdbx_strand_id
1 'polypeptide(L)'
;MTLQPEPQKKGRRYPRRKQPSDVIILCKHCNGGNCIKKGVTTSKQRQSYWCKDCERAFIEPIPPNLFDINPEDEYQKDIWDCRRLGISPSVGKQAYTIKFTKISQPWLRQAGKAFIKLSLSTVGFSSALNKVGAVNKFSVFLAKRHPSIEPAQVSREIIIDFLAYLAGQKIAATTRAHLIGDLRDFLELCYHNDWLPVTRYLIRREDYPKRPKAIPRYIPEVVMQQLNRHLDDLPDPVMRMVLVIQECGMRISELLHLKPDCLLQDRAGDWFLRYYQFKLKKELTIPVSKEVVRVIQEQRQYIQEHLNEPYEYLFCTTYCGTGFRPRAKLMSRITFAKYLNKLAKQHSICDESGKLWHFQTHQFRHTVGTRMINNGVPQHIIQRYLGHESPEMTATYAQIHDQTMKEEIAKFRGKVVNISGQVVEPNDIEADDHELQWVKKNIQAQALPNGSCALPAISKGCPHANACLTCTHFRTTSEHLPTHQQEREETLKVIDKAKANGWQRIVEMNEKKLISLDNIINGLEGGAEDGCRT
;
A
#
# COMPACT_ATOMS: atom_id res chain seq x y z
N MET A 1 -63.90 -67.43 -0.60
CA MET A 1 -62.46 -67.75 -0.49
C MET A 1 -61.67 -66.46 -0.57
N THR A 2 -61.14 -66.07 0.57
CA THR A 2 -60.17 -65.02 0.87
C THR A 2 -58.98 -65.02 -0.08
N LEU A 3 -58.48 -63.85 -0.48
CA LEU A 3 -57.05 -63.55 -0.60
C LEU A 3 -56.82 -62.02 -0.48
N GLN A 4 -55.76 -61.68 0.25
CA GLN A 4 -55.43 -60.41 0.90
C GLN A 4 -54.83 -59.33 -0.04
N PRO A 5 -54.76 -58.05 0.38
CA PRO A 5 -54.04 -57.01 -0.36
C PRO A 5 -52.51 -57.11 -0.21
N GLU A 6 -51.79 -56.97 -1.33
CA GLU A 6 -50.32 -56.98 -1.44
C GLU A 6 -49.62 -55.70 -0.91
N PRO A 7 -48.32 -55.77 -0.55
CA PRO A 7 -47.70 -54.86 0.40
C PRO A 7 -47.10 -53.57 -0.21
N GLN A 8 -47.05 -52.53 0.61
CA GLN A 8 -46.35 -51.27 0.36
C GLN A 8 -44.87 -51.49 -0.02
N LYS A 9 -44.48 -51.01 -1.21
CA LYS A 9 -43.07 -50.92 -1.63
C LYS A 9 -42.31 -49.95 -0.71
N LYS A 10 -41.43 -50.51 0.14
CA LYS A 10 -40.44 -49.75 0.92
C LYS A 10 -39.52 -48.99 -0.04
N GLY A 11 -39.48 -47.67 0.08
CA GLY A 11 -38.53 -46.81 -0.63
C GLY A 11 -37.09 -47.19 -0.29
N ARG A 12 -36.26 -47.32 -1.33
CA ARG A 12 -34.80 -47.52 -1.20
C ARG A 12 -34.21 -46.34 -0.40
N ARG A 13 -33.73 -46.62 0.82
CA ARG A 13 -32.89 -45.68 1.58
C ARG A 13 -31.55 -45.57 0.87
N TYR A 14 -31.28 -44.41 0.27
CA TYR A 14 -29.92 -44.03 -0.09
C TYR A 14 -29.05 -44.01 1.17
N PRO A 15 -27.81 -44.52 1.14
CA PRO A 15 -26.93 -44.48 2.30
C PRO A 15 -26.65 -43.02 2.67
N ARG A 16 -26.87 -42.68 3.95
CA ARG A 16 -26.45 -41.39 4.52
C ARG A 16 -24.97 -41.20 4.20
N ARG A 17 -24.64 -40.13 3.46
CA ARG A 17 -23.24 -39.68 3.30
C ARG A 17 -22.62 -39.57 4.70
N LYS A 18 -21.52 -40.28 4.92
CA LYS A 18 -20.70 -40.19 6.14
C LYS A 18 -20.39 -38.72 6.42
N GLN A 19 -20.68 -38.27 7.65
CA GLN A 19 -20.24 -36.96 8.14
C GLN A 19 -18.71 -36.86 8.02
N PRO A 20 -18.15 -35.67 7.72
CA PRO A 20 -16.71 -35.50 7.67
C PRO A 20 -16.13 -35.75 9.07
N SER A 21 -15.08 -36.57 9.12
CA SER A 21 -14.26 -36.95 10.26
C SER A 21 -14.15 -35.87 11.35
N ASP A 22 -14.55 -36.22 12.58
CA ASP A 22 -14.22 -35.45 13.77
C ASP A 22 -12.72 -35.20 13.83
N VAL A 23 -12.31 -33.93 13.73
CA VAL A 23 -10.93 -33.52 14.01
C VAL A 23 -10.65 -33.88 15.47
N ILE A 24 -9.77 -34.84 15.71
CA ILE A 24 -9.35 -35.25 17.06
C ILE A 24 -8.63 -34.07 17.71
N ILE A 25 -9.23 -33.48 18.73
CA ILE A 25 -8.62 -32.39 19.51
C ILE A 25 -7.83 -33.01 20.66
N LEU A 26 -6.50 -32.83 20.63
CA LEU A 26 -5.60 -33.29 21.69
C LEU A 26 -5.48 -32.23 22.80
N CYS A 27 -5.42 -32.68 24.05
CA CYS A 27 -5.21 -31.79 25.18
C CYS A 27 -3.82 -31.18 25.15
N LYS A 28 -3.70 -29.85 25.29
CA LYS A 28 -2.41 -29.14 25.39
C LYS A 28 -1.54 -29.54 26.58
N HIS A 29 -2.14 -30.17 27.59
CA HIS A 29 -1.46 -30.48 28.85
C HIS A 29 -1.00 -31.93 28.94
N CYS A 30 -1.75 -32.87 28.39
CA CYS A 30 -1.44 -34.30 28.46
C CYS A 30 -1.43 -35.02 27.11
N ASN A 31 -1.71 -34.32 26.02
CA ASN A 31 -1.85 -34.86 24.66
C ASN A 31 -2.93 -35.96 24.52
N GLY A 32 -3.83 -36.11 25.50
CA GLY A 32 -4.95 -37.05 25.47
C GLY A 32 -6.07 -36.59 24.54
N GLY A 33 -6.70 -37.55 23.84
CA GLY A 33 -7.77 -37.29 22.86
C GLY A 33 -9.17 -37.14 23.45
N ASN A 34 -9.34 -37.34 24.76
CA ASN A 34 -10.65 -37.33 25.42
C ASN A 34 -11.06 -35.91 25.85
N CYS A 35 -11.23 -35.03 24.87
CA CYS A 35 -11.55 -33.62 25.09
C CYS A 35 -13.01 -33.29 24.73
N ILE A 36 -13.77 -32.72 25.66
CA ILE A 36 -15.18 -32.30 25.47
C ILE A 36 -15.30 -30.77 25.31
N LYS A 37 -16.16 -30.32 24.38
CA LYS A 37 -16.43 -28.90 24.13
C LYS A 37 -17.28 -28.31 25.27
N LYS A 38 -16.82 -27.21 25.90
CA LYS A 38 -17.52 -26.55 27.03
C LYS A 38 -18.17 -25.20 26.69
N GLY A 39 -17.72 -24.50 25.64
CA GLY A 39 -18.34 -23.24 25.22
C GLY A 39 -17.46 -22.39 24.29
N VAL A 40 -18.06 -21.38 23.66
CA VAL A 40 -17.38 -20.46 22.74
C VAL A 40 -17.31 -19.08 23.36
N THR A 41 -16.10 -18.50 23.44
CA THR A 41 -15.99 -17.07 23.79
C THR A 41 -16.30 -16.23 22.55
N THR A 42 -17.52 -15.69 22.44
CA THR A 42 -18.04 -14.94 21.28
C THR A 42 -17.19 -13.73 20.88
N SER A 43 -16.50 -13.09 21.82
CA SER A 43 -15.67 -11.91 21.57
C SER A 43 -14.25 -12.21 21.05
N LYS A 44 -13.72 -13.42 21.28
CA LYS A 44 -12.34 -13.82 20.91
C LYS A 44 -12.26 -15.08 20.03
N GLN A 45 -13.41 -15.72 19.75
CA GLN A 45 -13.58 -16.89 18.89
C GLN A 45 -12.58 -18.00 19.19
N ARG A 46 -12.62 -18.36 20.47
CA ARG A 46 -11.86 -19.45 21.04
C ARG A 46 -12.85 -20.49 21.56
N GLN A 47 -12.60 -21.75 21.25
CA GLN A 47 -13.36 -22.87 21.78
C GLN A 47 -12.68 -23.33 23.06
N SER A 48 -13.46 -23.38 24.14
CA SER A 48 -13.04 -24.00 25.39
C SER A 48 -13.26 -25.51 25.31
N TYR A 49 -12.22 -26.26 25.66
CA TYR A 49 -12.21 -27.70 25.77
C TYR A 49 -11.89 -28.10 27.20
N TRP A 50 -12.51 -29.18 27.67
CA TRP A 50 -12.18 -29.83 28.93
C TRP A 50 -11.65 -31.21 28.63
N CYS A 51 -10.41 -31.49 29.04
CA CYS A 51 -9.84 -32.82 28.92
C CYS A 51 -10.30 -33.69 30.09
N LYS A 52 -10.87 -34.85 29.80
CA LYS A 52 -11.24 -35.83 30.83
C LYS A 52 -10.04 -36.58 31.38
N ASP A 53 -8.95 -36.68 30.63
CA ASP A 53 -7.77 -37.46 31.02
C ASP A 53 -6.89 -36.73 32.06
N CYS A 54 -6.84 -35.40 32.01
CA CYS A 54 -6.06 -34.61 32.96
C CYS A 54 -6.89 -33.56 33.74
N GLU A 55 -8.22 -33.59 33.60
CA GLU A 55 -9.16 -32.70 34.27
C GLU A 55 -8.82 -31.20 34.18
N ARG A 56 -8.24 -30.78 33.06
CA ARG A 56 -7.87 -29.38 32.82
C ARG A 56 -8.63 -28.81 31.63
N ALA A 57 -9.04 -27.56 31.79
CA ALA A 57 -9.57 -26.76 30.70
C ALA A 57 -8.43 -26.17 29.88
N PHE A 58 -8.59 -26.17 28.55
CA PHE A 58 -7.70 -25.45 27.66
C PHE A 58 -8.49 -24.78 26.55
N ILE A 59 -7.87 -23.79 25.92
CA ILE A 59 -8.52 -22.94 24.94
C ILE A 59 -7.75 -23.01 23.63
N GLU A 60 -8.47 -23.31 22.55
CA GLU A 60 -7.92 -23.30 21.19
C GLU A 60 -8.56 -22.21 20.33
N PRO A 61 -7.81 -21.61 19.40
CA PRO A 61 -8.42 -20.91 18.27
C PRO A 61 -9.37 -21.88 17.56
N ILE A 62 -10.55 -21.42 17.17
CA ILE A 62 -11.43 -22.23 16.32
C ILE A 62 -10.72 -22.45 14.97
N PRO A 63 -10.43 -23.69 14.55
CA PRO A 63 -9.88 -23.96 13.22
C PRO A 63 -10.80 -23.35 12.14
N PRO A 64 -10.27 -22.82 11.03
CA PRO A 64 -11.07 -22.22 9.96
C PRO A 64 -12.19 -23.13 9.44
N ASN A 65 -11.97 -24.44 9.51
CA ASN A 65 -12.87 -25.49 8.99
C ASN A 65 -14.00 -25.90 9.96
N LEU A 66 -14.22 -25.16 11.06
CA LEU A 66 -15.24 -25.49 12.08
C LEU A 66 -16.49 -24.60 12.01
N PHE A 67 -16.59 -23.70 11.03
CA PHE A 67 -17.87 -23.08 10.72
C PHE A 67 -18.60 -23.99 9.74
N ASP A 68 -19.65 -24.66 10.21
CA ASP A 68 -20.60 -25.30 9.29
C ASP A 68 -21.08 -24.23 8.31
N ILE A 69 -20.66 -24.36 7.05
CA ILE A 69 -21.07 -23.46 5.98
C ILE A 69 -22.56 -23.71 5.76
N ASN A 70 -23.38 -22.81 6.30
CA ASN A 70 -24.83 -22.83 6.13
C ASN A 70 -25.30 -21.42 5.74
N PRO A 71 -25.14 -21.04 4.46
CA PRO A 71 -25.48 -19.71 4.00
C PRO A 71 -26.96 -19.40 4.16
N GLU A 72 -27.84 -20.40 4.02
CA GLU A 72 -29.28 -20.19 4.04
C GLU A 72 -29.75 -19.70 5.42
N ASP A 73 -29.38 -20.41 6.49
CA ASP A 73 -29.67 -19.99 7.87
C ASP A 73 -29.00 -18.64 8.20
N GLU A 74 -27.81 -18.42 7.67
CA GLU A 74 -27.07 -17.20 7.95
C GLU A 74 -27.74 -15.97 7.31
N TYR A 75 -28.25 -16.08 6.07
CA TYR A 75 -28.94 -15.00 5.39
C TYR A 75 -30.25 -14.58 6.07
N GLN A 76 -30.89 -15.47 6.83
CA GLN A 76 -32.09 -15.13 7.62
C GLN A 76 -31.78 -14.15 8.76
N LYS A 77 -30.55 -14.14 9.29
CA LYS A 77 -30.16 -13.28 10.43
C LYS A 77 -29.98 -11.82 10.03
N ASP A 78 -29.95 -10.92 11.02
CA ASP A 78 -29.60 -9.51 10.84
C ASP A 78 -28.10 -9.22 11.07
N ILE A 79 -27.35 -10.25 11.45
CA ILE A 79 -25.90 -10.23 11.58
C ILE A 79 -25.37 -11.48 10.87
N TRP A 80 -24.62 -11.28 9.78
CA TRP A 80 -24.04 -12.36 9.00
C TRP A 80 -22.57 -12.52 9.30
N ASP A 81 -22.10 -13.75 9.45
CA ASP A 81 -20.70 -14.11 9.57
C ASP A 81 -20.16 -14.67 8.24
N CYS A 82 -19.16 -14.02 7.65
CA CYS A 82 -18.64 -14.39 6.33
C CYS A 82 -18.14 -15.83 6.27
N ARG A 83 -17.68 -16.39 7.40
CA ARG A 83 -17.15 -17.75 7.46
C ARG A 83 -18.25 -18.80 7.39
N ARG A 84 -19.45 -18.48 7.90
CA ARG A 84 -20.66 -19.31 7.74
C ARG A 84 -21.25 -19.21 6.33
N LEU A 85 -20.94 -18.12 5.63
CA LEU A 85 -21.27 -17.95 4.21
C LEU A 85 -20.28 -18.64 3.25
N GLY A 86 -19.17 -19.21 3.76
CA GLY A 86 -18.10 -19.73 2.92
C GLY A 86 -17.30 -18.63 2.19
N ILE A 87 -17.36 -17.39 2.65
CA ILE A 87 -16.72 -16.23 2.04
C ILE A 87 -15.47 -15.85 2.83
N SER A 88 -14.35 -15.68 2.13
CA SER A 88 -13.11 -15.24 2.75
C SER A 88 -13.23 -13.81 3.30
N PRO A 89 -12.79 -13.57 4.55
CA PRO A 89 -12.78 -12.23 5.11
C PRO A 89 -11.79 -11.32 4.37
N SER A 90 -11.89 -10.02 4.64
CA SER A 90 -10.94 -9.07 4.07
C SER A 90 -9.55 -9.26 4.66
N VAL A 91 -8.57 -9.41 3.78
CA VAL A 91 -7.15 -9.55 4.14
C VAL A 91 -6.74 -8.44 5.12
N GLY A 92 -6.21 -8.82 6.28
CA GLY A 92 -5.72 -7.90 7.31
C GLY A 92 -6.78 -7.10 8.08
N LYS A 93 -8.08 -7.45 8.02
CA LYS A 93 -9.12 -6.89 8.89
C LYS A 93 -9.69 -7.96 9.82
N GLN A 94 -10.00 -7.56 11.06
CA GLN A 94 -10.67 -8.43 12.06
C GLN A 94 -12.21 -8.37 11.97
N ALA A 95 -12.74 -7.81 10.88
CA ALA A 95 -14.18 -7.76 10.65
C ALA A 95 -14.60 -9.01 9.87
N TYR A 96 -15.30 -9.90 10.55
CA TYR A 96 -15.89 -11.11 9.97
C TYR A 96 -17.41 -11.00 9.79
N THR A 97 -18.01 -9.94 10.32
CA THR A 97 -19.47 -9.80 10.37
C THR A 97 -20.00 -8.61 9.60
N ILE A 98 -21.15 -8.80 8.96
CA ILE A 98 -21.97 -7.76 8.35
C ILE A 98 -23.17 -7.55 9.28
N LYS A 99 -23.44 -6.29 9.67
CA LYS A 99 -24.52 -5.96 10.61
C LYS A 99 -25.55 -5.06 9.94
N PHE A 100 -26.80 -5.51 9.89
CA PHE A 100 -27.95 -4.77 9.37
C PHE A 100 -28.78 -4.10 10.47
N THR A 101 -28.45 -4.36 11.74
CA THR A 101 -29.17 -3.85 12.93
C THR A 101 -29.20 -2.33 13.06
N LYS A 102 -28.35 -1.61 12.31
CA LYS A 102 -28.34 -0.14 12.25
C LYS A 102 -29.36 0.45 11.28
N ILE A 103 -29.97 -0.38 10.43
CA ILE A 103 -31.04 0.03 9.51
C ILE A 103 -32.36 -0.05 10.29
N SER A 104 -32.96 1.11 10.56
CA SER A 104 -34.17 1.20 11.40
C SER A 104 -35.43 0.74 10.66
N GLN A 105 -35.58 1.10 9.38
CA GLN A 105 -36.77 0.74 8.59
C GLN A 105 -36.74 -0.75 8.20
N PRO A 106 -37.76 -1.55 8.56
CA PRO A 106 -37.78 -3.00 8.27
C PRO A 106 -37.67 -3.32 6.77
N TRP A 107 -38.45 -2.62 5.94
CA TRP A 107 -38.44 -2.78 4.48
C TRP A 107 -37.06 -2.49 3.88
N LEU A 108 -36.39 -1.44 4.36
CA LEU A 108 -35.05 -1.05 3.89
C LEU A 108 -34.00 -2.07 4.33
N ARG A 109 -34.16 -2.65 5.53
CA ARG A 109 -33.27 -3.69 6.04
C ARG A 109 -33.37 -4.95 5.20
N GLN A 110 -34.59 -5.37 4.86
CA GLN A 110 -34.81 -6.55 4.03
C GLN A 110 -34.24 -6.36 2.61
N ALA A 111 -34.53 -5.24 1.97
CA ALA A 111 -33.95 -4.90 0.67
C ALA A 111 -32.42 -4.78 0.75
N GLY A 112 -31.89 -4.17 1.81
CA GLY A 112 -30.46 -4.07 2.09
C GLY A 112 -29.79 -5.44 2.23
N LYS A 113 -30.44 -6.41 2.90
CA LYS A 113 -29.97 -7.80 2.95
C LYS A 113 -29.94 -8.42 1.56
N ALA A 114 -31.01 -8.31 0.77
CA ALA A 114 -31.04 -8.85 -0.59
C ALA A 114 -29.93 -8.26 -1.49
N PHE A 115 -29.74 -6.95 -1.44
CA PHE A 115 -28.67 -6.24 -2.15
C PHE A 115 -27.28 -6.76 -1.79
N ILE A 116 -27.02 -6.99 -0.50
CA ILE A 116 -25.71 -7.44 -0.03
C ILE A 116 -25.49 -8.92 -0.32
N LYS A 117 -26.53 -9.76 -0.23
CA LYS A 117 -26.49 -11.15 -0.69
C LYS A 117 -26.04 -11.22 -2.16
N LEU A 118 -26.65 -10.41 -3.03
CA LEU A 118 -26.24 -10.33 -4.43
C LEU A 118 -24.82 -9.75 -4.59
N SER A 119 -24.51 -8.66 -3.89
CA SER A 119 -23.18 -8.01 -3.98
C SER A 119 -22.05 -8.96 -3.58
N LEU A 120 -22.24 -9.82 -2.58
CA LEU A 120 -21.23 -10.78 -2.13
C LEU A 120 -20.84 -11.81 -3.21
N SER A 121 -21.66 -11.99 -4.25
CA SER A 121 -21.31 -12.84 -5.40
C SER A 121 -20.33 -12.18 -6.37
N THR A 122 -20.23 -10.85 -6.37
CA THR A 122 -19.49 -10.08 -7.39
C THR A 122 -18.35 -9.24 -6.80
N VAL A 123 -18.46 -8.82 -5.54
CA VAL A 123 -17.45 -7.99 -4.88
C VAL A 123 -16.91 -8.61 -3.59
N GLY A 124 -15.70 -8.22 -3.21
CA GLY A 124 -15.08 -8.69 -1.97
C GLY A 124 -15.79 -8.20 -0.71
N PHE A 125 -15.58 -8.91 0.40
CA PHE A 125 -16.25 -8.68 1.69
C PHE A 125 -16.16 -7.23 2.20
N SER A 126 -15.01 -6.56 2.04
CA SER A 126 -14.84 -5.15 2.42
C SER A 126 -15.70 -4.21 1.59
N SER A 127 -15.88 -4.49 0.30
CA SER A 127 -16.73 -3.67 -0.57
C SER A 127 -18.20 -3.85 -0.20
N ALA A 128 -18.63 -5.07 0.12
CA ALA A 128 -19.96 -5.33 0.65
C ALA A 128 -20.22 -4.58 1.97
N LEU A 129 -19.25 -4.51 2.88
CA LEU A 129 -19.36 -3.70 4.11
C LEU A 129 -19.53 -2.20 3.82
N ASN A 130 -18.83 -1.67 2.81
CA ASN A 130 -18.99 -0.26 2.42
C ASN A 130 -20.39 0.01 1.86
N LYS A 131 -20.91 -0.91 1.04
CA LYS A 131 -22.28 -0.88 0.51
C LYS A 131 -23.33 -0.86 1.62
N VAL A 132 -23.17 -1.69 2.67
CA VAL A 132 -24.00 -1.61 3.89
C VAL A 132 -23.89 -0.24 4.57
N GLY A 133 -22.70 0.35 4.59
CA GLY A 133 -22.47 1.70 5.09
C GLY A 133 -23.32 2.76 4.39
N ALA A 134 -23.47 2.67 3.07
CA ALA A 134 -24.31 3.59 2.29
C ALA A 134 -25.80 3.45 2.65
N VAL A 135 -26.32 2.22 2.68
CA VAL A 135 -27.71 1.94 3.07
C VAL A 135 -27.99 2.39 4.51
N ASN A 136 -27.06 2.13 5.44
CA ASN A 136 -27.15 2.63 6.82
C ASN A 136 -27.23 4.16 6.86
N LYS A 137 -26.43 4.85 6.04
CA LYS A 137 -26.41 6.31 6.03
C LYS A 137 -27.74 6.89 5.52
N PHE A 138 -28.33 6.24 4.53
CA PHE A 138 -29.65 6.57 4.02
C PHE A 138 -30.75 6.29 5.04
N SER A 139 -30.70 5.13 5.72
CA SER A 139 -31.63 4.78 6.81
C SER A 139 -31.65 5.82 7.94
N VAL A 140 -30.47 6.29 8.37
CA VAL A 140 -30.33 7.34 9.38
C VAL A 140 -30.94 8.67 8.89
N PHE A 141 -30.78 9.01 7.62
CA PHE A 141 -31.42 10.18 7.04
C PHE A 141 -32.94 10.08 7.05
N LEU A 142 -33.49 8.97 6.56
CA LEU A 142 -34.93 8.73 6.55
C LEU A 142 -35.50 8.76 7.96
N ALA A 143 -34.86 8.09 8.93
CA ALA A 143 -35.33 8.09 10.32
C ALA A 143 -35.38 9.50 10.94
N LYS A 144 -34.49 10.40 10.51
CA LYS A 144 -34.40 11.77 11.05
C LYS A 144 -35.36 12.75 10.36
N ARG A 145 -35.55 12.63 9.05
CA ARG A 145 -36.27 13.62 8.23
C ARG A 145 -37.63 13.14 7.72
N HIS A 146 -37.79 11.84 7.55
CA HIS A 146 -39.00 11.20 7.01
C HIS A 146 -39.30 9.90 7.81
N PRO A 147 -39.60 9.99 9.11
CA PRO A 147 -39.71 8.81 9.98
C PRO A 147 -40.83 7.84 9.58
N SER A 148 -41.90 8.35 8.97
CA SER A 148 -43.08 7.60 8.54
C SER A 148 -43.12 7.34 7.03
N ILE A 149 -41.97 7.38 6.36
CA ILE A 149 -41.90 7.16 4.90
C ILE A 149 -42.12 5.71 4.51
N GLU A 150 -42.99 5.50 3.54
CA GLU A 150 -43.23 4.20 2.91
C GLU A 150 -42.30 3.97 1.70
N PRO A 151 -42.00 2.71 1.34
CA PRO A 151 -41.09 2.39 0.24
C PRO A 151 -41.43 3.09 -1.09
N ALA A 152 -42.72 3.18 -1.44
CA ALA A 152 -43.18 3.79 -2.69
C ALA A 152 -43.02 5.31 -2.72
N GLN A 153 -42.81 5.94 -1.56
CA GLN A 153 -42.61 7.39 -1.44
C GLN A 153 -41.15 7.80 -1.60
N VAL A 154 -40.22 6.84 -1.77
CA VAL A 154 -38.81 7.13 -2.08
C VAL A 154 -38.71 7.69 -3.50
N SER A 155 -38.88 9.00 -3.59
CA SER A 155 -38.90 9.76 -4.83
C SER A 155 -37.58 10.50 -5.08
N ARG A 156 -37.48 11.14 -6.25
CA ARG A 156 -36.34 12.00 -6.57
C ARG A 156 -36.16 13.16 -5.57
N GLU A 157 -37.25 13.71 -5.06
CA GLU A 157 -37.21 14.81 -4.07
C GLU A 157 -36.53 14.37 -2.78
N ILE A 158 -36.88 13.18 -2.27
CA ILE A 158 -36.25 12.59 -1.08
C ILE A 158 -34.75 12.35 -1.30
N ILE A 159 -34.35 11.98 -2.51
CA ILE A 159 -32.93 11.80 -2.85
C ILE A 159 -32.20 13.14 -2.91
N ILE A 160 -32.81 14.20 -3.45
CA ILE A 160 -32.22 15.54 -3.43
C ILE A 160 -32.01 16.01 -1.98
N ASP A 161 -32.99 15.79 -1.11
CA ASP A 161 -32.87 16.09 0.33
C ASP A 161 -31.77 15.26 1.00
N PHE A 162 -31.62 13.99 0.62
CA PHE A 162 -30.52 13.16 1.09
C PHE A 162 -29.16 13.69 0.64
N LEU A 163 -29.03 14.11 -0.62
CA LEU A 163 -27.79 14.70 -1.16
C LEU A 163 -27.44 16.00 -0.43
N ALA A 164 -28.43 16.87 -0.16
CA ALA A 164 -28.26 18.07 0.64
C ALA A 164 -27.85 17.73 2.09
N TYR A 165 -28.47 16.72 2.68
CA TYR A 165 -28.09 16.20 4.01
C TYR A 165 -26.65 15.66 4.04
N LEU A 166 -26.17 15.00 2.98
CA LEU A 166 -24.78 14.58 2.87
C LEU A 166 -23.83 15.75 2.63
N ALA A 167 -24.26 16.80 1.92
CA ALA A 167 -23.46 17.99 1.66
C ALA A 167 -23.22 18.80 2.95
N GLY A 168 -24.23 18.91 3.82
CA GLY A 168 -24.13 19.56 5.12
C GLY A 168 -23.31 18.78 6.16
N GLN A 169 -22.88 17.56 5.84
CA GLN A 169 -22.00 16.79 6.72
C GLN A 169 -20.53 17.09 6.41
N LYS A 170 -19.69 17.13 7.45
CA LYS A 170 -18.23 17.27 7.35
C LYS A 170 -17.57 15.98 6.81
N ILE A 171 -18.02 15.52 5.64
CA ILE A 171 -17.55 14.32 4.93
C ILE A 171 -16.82 14.76 3.66
N ALA A 172 -15.65 14.18 3.41
CA ALA A 172 -14.86 14.46 2.21
C ALA A 172 -15.63 14.14 0.91
N ALA A 173 -15.43 14.93 -0.14
CA ALA A 173 -16.11 14.77 -1.44
C ALA A 173 -15.96 13.36 -2.02
N THR A 174 -14.78 12.74 -1.91
CA THR A 174 -14.52 11.37 -2.36
C THR A 174 -15.37 10.35 -1.59
N THR A 175 -15.50 10.49 -0.28
CA THR A 175 -16.33 9.61 0.55
C THR A 175 -17.82 9.79 0.22
N ARG A 176 -18.26 11.04 0.04
CA ARG A 176 -19.63 11.35 -0.39
C ARG A 176 -19.95 10.74 -1.75
N ALA A 177 -19.04 10.85 -2.73
CA ALA A 177 -19.21 10.25 -4.04
C ALA A 177 -19.31 8.72 -4.00
N HIS A 178 -18.55 8.04 -3.12
CA HIS A 178 -18.70 6.60 -2.92
C HIS A 178 -20.04 6.23 -2.27
N LEU A 179 -20.48 6.96 -1.24
CA LEU A 179 -21.79 6.74 -0.60
C LEU A 179 -22.95 6.89 -1.60
N ILE A 180 -22.89 7.92 -2.44
CA ILE A 180 -23.88 8.17 -3.50
C ILE A 180 -23.85 7.04 -4.53
N GLY A 181 -22.66 6.59 -4.95
CA GLY A 181 -22.50 5.46 -5.87
C GLY A 181 -23.08 4.16 -5.33
N ASP A 182 -22.72 3.78 -4.11
CA ASP A 182 -23.24 2.55 -3.48
C ASP A 182 -24.75 2.61 -3.24
N LEU A 183 -25.29 3.80 -2.93
CA LEU A 183 -26.75 3.98 -2.81
C LEU A 183 -27.45 3.92 -4.17
N ARG A 184 -26.84 4.47 -5.23
CA ARG A 184 -27.37 4.36 -6.59
C ARG A 184 -27.47 2.90 -7.01
N ASP A 185 -26.38 2.15 -6.85
CA ASP A 185 -26.35 0.72 -7.16
C ASP A 185 -27.43 -0.04 -6.37
N PHE A 186 -27.64 0.31 -5.10
CA PHE A 186 -28.70 -0.26 -4.26
C PHE A 186 -30.10 0.02 -4.83
N LEU A 187 -30.42 1.29 -5.12
CA LEU A 187 -31.75 1.70 -5.59
C LEU A 187 -32.05 1.13 -6.98
N GLU A 188 -31.07 1.11 -7.89
CA GLU A 188 -31.21 0.50 -9.21
C GLU A 188 -31.46 -1.01 -9.11
N LEU A 189 -30.71 -1.72 -8.26
CA LEU A 189 -30.97 -3.15 -8.05
C LEU A 189 -32.31 -3.43 -7.37
N CYS A 190 -32.76 -2.54 -6.47
CA CYS A 190 -34.09 -2.67 -5.89
C CYS A 190 -35.19 -2.53 -6.94
N TYR A 191 -35.03 -1.62 -7.90
CA TYR A 191 -35.93 -1.51 -9.05
C TYR A 191 -35.88 -2.77 -9.92
N HIS A 192 -34.68 -3.21 -10.31
CA HIS A 192 -34.52 -4.31 -11.27
C HIS A 192 -34.98 -5.68 -10.76
N ASN A 193 -34.98 -5.89 -9.44
CA ASN A 193 -35.34 -7.15 -8.81
C ASN A 193 -36.62 -7.07 -7.99
N ASP A 194 -37.42 -6.00 -8.15
CA ASP A 194 -38.67 -5.76 -7.44
C ASP A 194 -38.55 -5.86 -5.90
N TRP A 195 -37.39 -5.48 -5.34
CA TRP A 195 -37.19 -5.49 -3.89
C TRP A 195 -37.84 -4.28 -3.22
N LEU A 196 -37.95 -3.16 -3.93
CA LEU A 196 -38.66 -1.97 -3.50
C LEU A 196 -39.43 -1.35 -4.68
N PRO A 197 -40.61 -0.77 -4.46
CA PRO A 197 -41.39 -0.06 -5.48
C PRO A 197 -40.83 1.34 -5.74
N VAL A 198 -39.53 1.44 -6.03
CA VAL A 198 -38.84 2.68 -6.39
C VAL A 198 -38.93 2.91 -7.91
N THR A 199 -38.59 4.10 -8.38
CA THR A 199 -38.48 4.39 -9.82
C THR A 199 -37.01 4.34 -10.29
N ARG A 200 -36.78 4.26 -11.60
CA ARG A 200 -35.42 4.38 -12.18
C ARG A 200 -34.86 5.80 -12.07
N TYR A 201 -33.54 5.92 -12.22
CA TYR A 201 -32.80 7.19 -12.37
C TYR A 201 -32.97 8.19 -11.22
N LEU A 202 -33.12 7.66 -10.00
CA LEU A 202 -33.22 8.46 -8.77
C LEU A 202 -31.94 9.22 -8.43
N ILE A 203 -30.76 8.66 -8.76
CA ILE A 203 -29.46 9.31 -8.63
C ILE A 203 -28.83 9.43 -10.02
N ARG A 204 -28.36 10.63 -10.37
CA ARG A 204 -27.88 10.99 -11.70
C ARG A 204 -26.41 11.39 -11.68
N ARG A 205 -25.81 11.59 -12.85
CA ARG A 205 -24.38 11.90 -12.99
C ARG A 205 -24.03 13.26 -12.38
N GLU A 206 -24.92 14.22 -12.49
CA GLU A 206 -24.81 15.57 -11.97
C GLU A 206 -24.87 15.65 -10.43
N ASP A 207 -25.36 14.60 -9.76
CA ASP A 207 -25.46 14.56 -8.29
C ASP A 207 -24.11 14.33 -7.59
N TYR A 208 -23.11 13.86 -8.33
CA TYR A 208 -21.81 13.53 -7.76
C TYR A 208 -21.02 14.82 -7.48
N PRO A 209 -20.45 14.96 -6.27
CA PRO A 209 -19.62 16.12 -5.98
C PRO A 209 -18.39 16.11 -6.87
N LYS A 210 -17.99 17.30 -7.35
CA LYS A 210 -16.68 17.47 -8.02
C LYS A 210 -15.60 16.93 -7.09
N ARG A 211 -14.84 15.95 -7.60
CA ARG A 211 -13.73 15.36 -6.85
C ARG A 211 -12.51 16.25 -7.05
N PRO A 212 -11.85 16.70 -5.98
CA PRO A 212 -10.56 17.36 -6.14
C PRO A 212 -9.59 16.38 -6.81
N LYS A 213 -8.73 16.89 -7.69
CA LYS A 213 -7.65 16.08 -8.26
C LYS A 213 -6.77 15.60 -7.10
N ALA A 214 -6.58 14.29 -6.99
CA ALA A 214 -5.77 13.71 -5.92
C ALA A 214 -4.30 13.88 -6.29
N ILE A 215 -3.58 14.70 -5.53
CA ILE A 215 -2.12 14.75 -5.62
C ILE A 215 -1.57 13.50 -4.91
N PRO A 216 -0.66 12.72 -5.53
CA PRO A 216 -0.02 11.60 -4.88
C PRO A 216 0.61 12.04 -3.57
N ARG A 217 0.28 11.33 -2.49
CA ARG A 217 0.86 11.60 -1.17
C ARG A 217 2.17 10.85 -1.05
N TYR A 218 3.19 11.27 -1.79
CA TYR A 218 4.54 10.71 -1.62
C TYR A 218 5.17 11.23 -0.32
N ILE A 219 6.22 10.54 0.13
CA ILE A 219 7.10 10.96 1.21
C ILE A 219 8.17 11.88 0.61
N PRO A 220 8.25 13.16 1.00
CA PRO A 220 9.30 14.08 0.54
C PRO A 220 10.70 13.54 0.84
N GLU A 221 11.69 13.92 0.03
CA GLU A 221 13.05 13.37 0.17
C GLU A 221 13.68 13.75 1.51
N VAL A 222 13.46 14.98 1.99
CA VAL A 222 13.92 15.44 3.31
C VAL A 222 13.39 14.57 4.46
N VAL A 223 12.13 14.13 4.36
CA VAL A 223 11.49 13.24 5.33
C VAL A 223 12.06 11.83 5.21
N MET A 224 12.31 11.36 3.98
CA MET A 224 12.87 10.04 3.73
C MET A 224 14.31 9.93 4.26
N GLN A 225 15.13 10.97 4.06
CA GLN A 225 16.50 11.04 4.60
C GLN A 225 16.49 11.03 6.13
N GLN A 226 15.60 11.79 6.76
CA GLN A 226 15.40 11.75 8.22
C GLN A 226 14.98 10.35 8.70
N LEU A 227 14.03 9.70 8.02
CA LEU A 227 13.65 8.32 8.34
C LEU A 227 14.83 7.35 8.23
N ASN A 228 15.59 7.44 7.14
CA ASN A 228 16.71 6.53 6.85
C ASN A 228 17.85 6.66 7.87
N ARG A 229 18.10 7.86 8.41
CA ARG A 229 19.10 8.09 9.47
C ARG A 229 18.76 7.45 10.82
N HIS A 230 17.48 7.10 11.04
CA HIS A 230 16.98 6.57 12.31
C HIS A 230 16.37 5.17 12.16
N LEU A 231 16.70 4.46 11.08
CA LEU A 231 16.18 3.10 10.85
C LEU A 231 16.65 2.12 11.92
N ASP A 232 17.85 2.30 12.46
CA ASP A 232 18.44 1.42 13.48
C ASP A 232 17.70 1.49 14.83
N ASP A 233 16.90 2.54 15.06
CA ASP A 233 16.05 2.68 16.24
C ASP A 233 14.71 1.89 16.10
N LEU A 234 14.43 1.34 14.92
CA LEU A 234 13.32 0.41 14.71
C LEU A 234 13.74 -1.02 15.05
N PRO A 235 12.81 -1.87 15.53
CA PRO A 235 13.09 -3.30 15.61
C PRO A 235 13.45 -3.88 14.25
N ASP A 236 14.42 -4.80 14.17
CA ASP A 236 14.94 -5.30 12.89
C ASP A 236 13.85 -5.75 11.91
N PRO A 237 12.81 -6.51 12.30
CA PRO A 237 11.78 -6.92 11.34
C PRO A 237 11.01 -5.73 10.75
N VAL A 238 10.82 -4.67 11.53
CA VAL A 238 10.16 -3.44 11.08
C VAL A 238 11.09 -2.62 10.19
N MET A 239 12.37 -2.49 10.55
CA MET A 239 13.39 -1.86 9.70
C MET A 239 13.46 -2.56 8.33
N ARG A 240 13.58 -3.89 8.31
CA ARG A 240 13.62 -4.69 7.07
C ARG A 240 12.35 -4.55 6.23
N MET A 241 11.17 -4.45 6.86
CA MET A 241 9.93 -4.10 6.15
C MET A 241 10.02 -2.72 5.45
N VAL A 242 10.62 -1.71 6.10
CA VAL A 242 10.79 -0.37 5.53
C VAL A 242 11.72 -0.41 4.33
N LEU A 243 12.87 -1.08 4.43
CA LEU A 243 13.82 -1.22 3.34
C LEU A 243 13.18 -1.88 2.10
N VAL A 244 12.43 -2.97 2.30
CA VAL A 244 11.73 -3.66 1.20
C VAL A 244 10.66 -2.77 0.56
N ILE A 245 9.82 -2.09 1.34
CA ILE A 245 8.72 -1.29 0.78
C ILE A 245 9.20 0.02 0.13
N GLN A 246 10.32 0.59 0.60
CA GLN A 246 10.95 1.78 0.03
C GLN A 246 11.49 1.52 -1.38
N GLU A 247 12.02 0.33 -1.65
CA GLU A 247 12.49 -0.04 -2.98
C GLU A 247 11.34 -0.53 -3.86
N CYS A 248 10.55 -1.48 -3.37
CA CYS A 248 9.61 -2.22 -4.22
C CYS A 248 8.29 -1.49 -4.49
N GLY A 249 7.89 -0.52 -3.64
CA GLY A 249 6.63 0.22 -3.82
C GLY A 249 5.36 -0.66 -3.78
N MET A 250 5.44 -1.86 -3.18
CA MET A 250 4.29 -2.75 -3.03
C MET A 250 3.27 -2.19 -2.03
N ARG A 251 2.03 -2.68 -2.07
CA ARG A 251 1.04 -2.33 -1.05
C ARG A 251 1.47 -2.98 0.27
N ILE A 252 1.27 -2.29 1.39
CA ILE A 252 1.61 -2.86 2.71
C ILE A 252 0.96 -4.23 2.98
N SER A 253 -0.24 -4.50 2.45
CA SER A 253 -0.86 -5.83 2.59
C SER A 253 -0.07 -6.90 1.83
N GLU A 254 0.55 -6.57 0.71
CA GLU A 254 1.40 -7.46 -0.07
C GLU A 254 2.70 -7.74 0.70
N LEU A 255 3.34 -6.70 1.25
CA LEU A 255 4.53 -6.84 2.11
C LEU A 255 4.26 -7.74 3.32
N LEU A 256 3.16 -7.47 4.03
CA LEU A 256 2.83 -8.21 5.25
C LEU A 256 2.56 -9.70 4.99
N HIS A 257 2.16 -10.07 3.78
CA HIS A 257 1.92 -11.46 3.36
C HIS A 257 3.00 -11.98 2.40
N LEU A 258 4.17 -11.35 2.36
CA LEU A 258 5.28 -11.82 1.55
C LEU A 258 5.72 -13.19 2.05
N LYS A 259 5.90 -14.17 1.16
CA LYS A 259 6.33 -15.52 1.53
C LYS A 259 7.86 -15.63 1.64
N PRO A 260 8.41 -16.57 2.43
CA PRO A 260 9.86 -16.77 2.55
C PRO A 260 10.55 -17.16 1.23
N ASP A 261 9.84 -17.79 0.30
CA ASP A 261 10.30 -18.24 -1.02
C ASP A 261 10.03 -17.21 -2.14
N CYS A 262 9.93 -15.93 -1.78
CA CYS A 262 9.59 -14.84 -2.71
C CYS A 262 10.72 -14.45 -3.68
N LEU A 263 11.96 -14.87 -3.44
CA LEU A 263 13.10 -14.54 -4.28
C LEU A 263 13.24 -15.53 -5.43
N LEU A 264 13.38 -15.00 -6.64
CA LEU A 264 13.70 -15.73 -7.85
C LEU A 264 15.00 -15.17 -8.43
N GLN A 265 15.78 -16.04 -9.07
CA GLN A 265 16.96 -15.65 -9.82
C GLN A 265 16.81 -16.15 -11.25
N ASP A 266 17.13 -15.31 -12.23
CA ASP A 266 17.14 -15.74 -13.62
C ASP A 266 18.47 -16.40 -14.01
N ARG A 267 18.61 -16.75 -15.29
CA ARG A 267 19.83 -17.37 -15.83
C ARG A 267 21.03 -16.42 -15.89
N ALA A 268 20.79 -15.11 -15.93
CA ALA A 268 21.84 -14.09 -15.95
C ALA A 268 22.35 -13.75 -14.54
N GLY A 269 21.65 -14.23 -13.50
CA GLY A 269 21.98 -13.99 -12.10
C GLY A 269 21.25 -12.78 -11.51
N ASP A 270 20.33 -12.16 -12.27
CA ASP A 270 19.51 -11.05 -11.82
C ASP A 270 18.41 -11.53 -10.87
N TRP A 271 18.11 -10.71 -9.87
CA TRP A 271 17.17 -11.05 -8.80
C TRP A 271 15.80 -10.42 -9.03
N PHE A 272 14.78 -11.22 -8.74
CA PHE A 272 13.39 -10.83 -8.85
C PHE A 272 12.64 -11.17 -7.57
N LEU A 273 11.70 -10.30 -7.20
CA LEU A 273 10.77 -10.54 -6.11
C LEU A 273 9.39 -10.90 -6.67
N ARG A 274 8.90 -12.08 -6.31
CA ARG A 274 7.55 -12.55 -6.62
C ARG A 274 6.64 -12.43 -5.39
N TYR A 275 5.48 -11.82 -5.58
CA TYR A 275 4.46 -11.70 -4.53
C TYR A 275 3.04 -11.67 -5.09
N TYR A 276 2.06 -11.97 -4.24
CA TYR A 276 0.65 -12.02 -4.62
C TYR A 276 -0.05 -10.67 -4.41
N GLN A 277 -0.68 -10.13 -5.46
CA GLN A 277 -1.48 -8.91 -5.39
C GLN A 277 -2.94 -9.21 -5.09
N PHE A 278 -3.34 -9.06 -3.83
CA PHE A 278 -4.72 -9.35 -3.38
C PHE A 278 -5.82 -8.56 -4.09
N LYS A 279 -5.54 -7.32 -4.54
CA LYS A 279 -6.54 -6.49 -5.24
C LYS A 279 -6.86 -7.04 -6.64
N LEU A 280 -5.82 -7.47 -7.36
CA LEU A 280 -5.93 -7.96 -8.73
C LEU A 280 -5.97 -9.50 -8.81
N LYS A 281 -5.84 -10.17 -7.65
CA LYS A 281 -5.81 -11.63 -7.49
C LYS A 281 -4.81 -12.33 -8.41
N LYS A 282 -3.64 -11.72 -8.63
CA LYS A 282 -2.59 -12.24 -9.51
C LYS A 282 -1.22 -12.16 -8.85
N GLU A 283 -0.30 -13.00 -9.29
CA GLU A 283 1.12 -12.86 -8.94
C GLU A 283 1.75 -11.73 -9.76
N LEU A 284 2.65 -11.01 -9.12
CA LEU A 284 3.49 -10.00 -9.74
C LEU A 284 4.94 -10.30 -9.43
N THR A 285 5.79 -10.13 -10.44
CA THR A 285 7.24 -10.29 -10.34
C THR A 285 7.89 -8.99 -10.76
N ILE A 286 8.76 -8.46 -9.90
CA ILE A 286 9.51 -7.22 -10.13
C ILE A 286 11.01 -7.47 -9.95
N PRO A 287 11.87 -6.77 -10.70
CA PRO A 287 13.31 -6.79 -10.43
C PRO A 287 13.60 -6.11 -9.09
N VAL A 288 14.59 -6.63 -8.36
CA VAL A 288 15.04 -6.09 -7.07
C VAL A 288 16.56 -6.08 -6.96
N SER A 289 17.07 -5.20 -6.11
CA SER A 289 18.49 -5.03 -5.82
C SER A 289 19.05 -6.19 -5.00
N LYS A 290 20.39 -6.33 -5.01
CA LYS A 290 21.08 -7.32 -4.18
C LYS A 290 20.96 -6.98 -2.68
N GLU A 291 20.79 -5.70 -2.37
CA GLU A 291 20.56 -5.17 -1.04
C GLU A 291 19.22 -5.67 -0.48
N VAL A 292 18.14 -5.59 -1.26
CA VAL A 292 16.83 -6.14 -0.85
C VAL A 292 16.86 -7.67 -0.74
N VAL A 293 17.60 -8.35 -1.62
CA VAL A 293 17.82 -9.80 -1.53
C VAL A 293 18.46 -10.16 -0.19
N ARG A 294 19.52 -9.43 0.19
CA ARG A 294 20.19 -9.62 1.49
C ARG A 294 19.26 -9.36 2.66
N VAL A 295 18.49 -8.27 2.63
CA VAL A 295 17.49 -7.94 3.66
C VAL A 295 16.45 -9.06 3.82
N ILE A 296 15.99 -9.62 2.71
CA ILE A 296 15.03 -10.74 2.73
C ILE A 296 15.68 -12.01 3.30
N GLN A 297 16.92 -12.32 2.93
CA GLN A 297 17.66 -13.47 3.47
C GLN A 297 17.90 -13.34 4.98
N GLU A 298 18.34 -12.18 5.45
CA GLU A 298 18.51 -11.88 6.88
C GLU A 298 17.17 -12.00 7.64
N GLN A 299 16.07 -11.53 7.03
CA GLN A 299 14.75 -11.68 7.62
C GLN A 299 14.29 -13.14 7.68
N ARG A 300 14.61 -13.97 6.67
CA ARG A 300 14.31 -15.41 6.68
C ARG A 300 15.04 -16.10 7.83
N GLN A 301 16.32 -15.80 8.00
CA GLN A 301 17.13 -16.31 9.11
C GLN A 301 16.55 -15.89 10.46
N TYR A 302 16.20 -14.61 10.62
CA TYR A 302 15.56 -14.09 11.83
C TYR A 302 14.30 -14.89 12.22
N ILE A 303 13.43 -15.17 11.26
CA ILE A 303 12.21 -15.96 11.50
C ILE A 303 12.54 -17.39 11.96
N GLN A 304 13.53 -18.04 11.33
CA GLN A 304 13.95 -19.39 11.69
C GLN A 304 14.54 -19.46 13.10
N GLU A 305 15.28 -18.44 13.51
CA GLU A 305 15.93 -18.38 14.82
C GLU A 305 14.97 -18.00 15.95
N HIS A 306 13.97 -17.15 15.68
CA HIS A 306 13.15 -16.53 16.73
C HIS A 306 11.72 -17.07 16.83
N LEU A 307 11.23 -17.81 15.83
CA LEU A 307 9.92 -18.46 15.89
C LEU A 307 10.06 -19.97 16.06
N ASN A 308 9.54 -20.49 17.17
CA ASN A 308 9.55 -21.92 17.49
C ASN A 308 8.39 -22.71 16.86
N GLU A 309 7.54 -22.04 16.08
CA GLU A 309 6.33 -22.63 15.49
C GLU A 309 6.29 -22.38 13.97
N PRO A 310 5.73 -23.32 13.17
CA PRO A 310 5.62 -23.14 11.73
C PRO A 310 4.87 -21.85 11.38
N TYR A 311 5.47 -21.04 10.49
CA TYR A 311 4.91 -19.76 10.08
C TYR A 311 5.02 -19.57 8.55
N GLU A 312 3.92 -19.16 7.92
CA GLU A 312 3.79 -19.12 6.45
C GLU A 312 4.48 -17.91 5.80
N TYR A 313 4.66 -16.81 6.54
CA TYR A 313 5.06 -15.52 5.96
C TYR A 313 6.46 -15.08 6.40
N LEU A 314 7.08 -14.21 5.61
CA LEU A 314 8.42 -13.67 5.86
C LEU A 314 8.47 -12.73 7.08
N PHE A 315 7.36 -12.05 7.37
CA PHE A 315 7.30 -11.07 8.44
C PHE A 315 6.25 -11.42 9.48
N CYS A 316 6.62 -11.28 10.76
CA CYS A 316 5.77 -11.58 11.90
C CYS A 316 5.39 -10.32 12.69
N THR A 317 4.43 -10.44 13.60
CA THR A 317 4.02 -9.37 14.53
C THR A 317 4.77 -9.49 15.84
N THR A 318 4.63 -8.47 16.69
CA THR A 318 5.05 -8.53 18.09
C THR A 318 3.91 -8.94 19.03
N TYR A 319 4.24 -9.51 20.19
CA TYR A 319 3.38 -9.49 21.38
C TYR A 319 3.12 -8.06 21.87
N CYS A 320 2.03 -7.88 22.63
CA CYS A 320 1.76 -6.63 23.33
C CYS A 320 2.73 -6.44 24.50
N GLY A 321 3.31 -5.24 24.64
CA GLY A 321 4.27 -4.92 25.70
C GLY A 321 5.35 -3.95 25.22
N THR A 322 6.42 -3.83 26.00
CA THR A 322 7.63 -3.08 25.65
C THR A 322 8.58 -3.94 24.83
N GLY A 323 9.24 -3.33 23.84
CA GLY A 323 10.13 -4.01 22.91
C GLY A 323 9.40 -4.81 21.82
N PHE A 324 10.17 -5.36 20.88
CA PHE A 324 9.67 -6.26 19.86
C PHE A 324 9.88 -7.70 20.30
N ARG A 325 8.80 -8.45 20.49
CA ARG A 325 8.82 -9.87 20.86
C ARG A 325 8.13 -10.67 19.75
N PRO A 326 8.88 -11.41 18.91
CA PRO A 326 8.34 -12.13 17.76
C PRO A 326 7.17 -13.02 18.11
N ARG A 327 6.16 -13.03 17.24
CA ARG A 327 4.96 -13.87 17.38
C ARG A 327 4.54 -14.33 15.99
N ALA A 328 4.32 -15.63 15.77
CA ALA A 328 3.94 -16.20 14.48
C ALA A 328 2.50 -15.82 14.07
N LYS A 329 2.31 -14.55 13.75
CA LYS A 329 1.07 -13.96 13.31
C LYS A 329 1.40 -12.74 12.45
N LEU A 330 0.57 -12.51 11.45
CA LEU A 330 0.67 -11.33 10.59
C LEU A 330 0.60 -10.03 11.40
N MET A 331 1.54 -9.12 11.12
CA MET A 331 1.49 -7.76 11.63
C MET A 331 0.33 -7.00 10.98
N SER A 332 -0.35 -6.15 11.74
CA SER A 332 -1.38 -5.28 11.19
C SER A 332 -0.77 -4.04 10.53
N ARG A 333 -1.42 -3.52 9.48
CA ARG A 333 -1.04 -2.24 8.85
C ARG A 333 -0.95 -1.08 9.85
N ILE A 334 -1.81 -1.11 10.87
CA ILE A 334 -1.85 -0.11 11.94
C ILE A 334 -0.60 -0.25 12.82
N THR A 335 -0.17 -1.47 13.13
CA THR A 335 1.03 -1.73 13.93
C THR A 335 2.28 -1.24 13.21
N PHE A 336 2.44 -1.56 11.93
CA PHE A 336 3.56 -1.07 11.12
C PHE A 336 3.61 0.46 11.10
N ALA A 337 2.49 1.11 10.78
CA ALA A 337 2.41 2.58 10.79
C ALA A 337 2.68 3.17 12.18
N LYS A 338 2.28 2.50 13.27
CA LYS A 338 2.56 2.96 14.64
C LYS A 338 4.06 2.99 14.94
N TYR A 339 4.83 2.01 14.48
CA TYR A 339 6.30 2.04 14.66
C TYR A 339 6.92 3.25 13.97
N LEU A 340 6.58 3.49 12.70
CA LEU A 340 7.11 4.63 11.95
C LEU A 340 6.70 5.97 12.55
N ASN A 341 5.45 6.09 12.99
CA ASN A 341 4.97 7.33 13.61
C ASN A 341 5.48 7.54 15.04
N LYS A 342 5.87 6.46 15.74
CA LYS A 342 6.56 6.56 17.03
C LYS A 342 7.98 7.07 16.79
N LEU A 343 8.70 6.48 15.83
CA LEU A 343 10.03 6.91 15.42
C LEU A 343 10.02 8.39 15.00
N ALA A 344 9.06 8.78 14.15
CA ALA A 344 8.89 10.17 13.72
C ALA A 344 8.78 11.14 14.90
N LYS A 345 8.01 10.77 15.94
CA LYS A 345 7.88 11.56 17.15
C LYS A 345 9.15 11.59 17.99
N GLN A 346 9.87 10.46 18.08
CA GLN A 346 11.08 10.35 18.87
C GLN A 346 12.22 11.22 18.30
N HIS A 347 12.34 11.28 16.97
CA HIS A 347 13.41 12.00 16.29
C HIS A 347 12.95 13.31 15.62
N SER A 348 11.73 13.77 15.90
CA SER A 348 11.14 14.98 15.30
C SER A 348 11.26 15.02 13.78
N ILE A 349 10.91 13.91 13.11
CA ILE A 349 10.97 13.82 11.65
C ILE A 349 9.88 14.72 11.06
N CYS A 350 10.30 15.80 10.39
CA CYS A 350 9.42 16.84 9.87
C CYS A 350 9.55 17.03 8.35
N ASP A 351 8.51 17.57 7.73
CA ASP A 351 8.58 18.09 6.35
C ASP A 351 9.32 19.44 6.27
N GLU A 352 9.44 19.99 5.07
CA GLU A 352 10.12 21.27 4.79
C GLU A 352 9.52 22.45 5.58
N SER A 353 8.25 22.35 6.02
CA SER A 353 7.58 23.38 6.82
C SER A 353 7.84 23.26 8.33
N GLY A 354 8.65 22.27 8.75
CA GLY A 354 8.88 21.96 10.16
C GLY A 354 7.73 21.22 10.83
N LYS A 355 6.73 20.75 10.06
CA LYS A 355 5.60 20.00 10.61
C LYS A 355 5.95 18.53 10.75
N LEU A 356 5.65 17.96 11.93
CA LEU A 356 5.85 16.54 12.21
C LEU A 356 5.16 15.66 11.15
N TRP A 357 5.94 14.79 10.53
CA TRP A 357 5.45 13.92 9.48
C TRP A 357 4.61 12.76 10.04
N HIS A 358 3.48 12.49 9.37
CA HIS A 358 2.61 11.36 9.71
C HIS A 358 2.67 10.29 8.62
N PHE A 359 3.43 9.22 8.88
CA PHE A 359 3.60 8.12 7.95
C PHE A 359 2.31 7.31 7.76
N GLN A 360 1.88 7.21 6.50
CA GLN A 360 0.82 6.34 6.03
C GLN A 360 1.40 5.29 5.07
N THR A 361 0.92 4.06 5.21
CA THR A 361 1.46 2.89 4.49
C THR A 361 1.50 2.99 2.96
N HIS A 362 0.58 3.74 2.34
CA HIS A 362 0.54 3.87 0.88
C HIS A 362 1.49 4.95 0.35
N GLN A 363 2.09 5.77 1.21
CA GLN A 363 2.98 6.84 0.78
C GLN A 363 4.27 6.29 0.16
N PHE A 364 4.84 5.19 0.69
CA PHE A 364 6.02 4.54 0.11
C PHE A 364 5.81 4.17 -1.36
N ARG A 365 4.65 3.60 -1.69
CA ARG A 365 4.29 3.30 -3.07
C ARG A 365 4.17 4.56 -3.93
N HIS A 366 3.58 5.62 -3.39
CA HIS A 366 3.55 6.90 -4.09
C HIS A 366 4.95 7.46 -4.31
N THR A 367 5.85 7.33 -3.33
CA THR A 367 7.26 7.72 -3.48
C THR A 367 7.94 6.93 -4.59
N VAL A 368 7.81 5.61 -4.63
CA VAL A 368 8.41 4.79 -5.69
C VAL A 368 7.88 5.19 -7.07
N GLY A 369 6.55 5.29 -7.23
CA GLY A 369 5.97 5.72 -8.51
C GLY A 369 6.39 7.13 -8.93
N THR A 370 6.49 8.06 -7.96
CA THR A 370 6.94 9.44 -8.21
C THR A 370 8.42 9.49 -8.58
N ARG A 371 9.28 8.73 -7.89
CA ARG A 371 10.71 8.62 -8.23
C ARG A 371 10.91 8.01 -9.62
N MET A 372 10.18 6.96 -9.95
CA MET A 372 10.27 6.33 -11.27
C MET A 372 9.88 7.30 -12.38
N ILE A 373 8.76 8.01 -12.26
CA ILE A 373 8.37 8.96 -13.31
C ILE A 373 9.36 10.12 -13.40
N ASN A 374 9.84 10.65 -12.26
CA ASN A 374 10.82 11.74 -12.20
C ASN A 374 12.17 11.33 -12.79
N ASN A 375 12.50 10.04 -12.75
CA ASN A 375 13.69 9.47 -13.38
C ASN A 375 13.45 9.07 -14.86
N GLY A 376 12.34 9.48 -15.47
CA GLY A 376 12.04 9.24 -16.88
C GLY A 376 11.58 7.83 -17.22
N VAL A 377 11.21 7.00 -16.23
CA VAL A 377 10.69 5.65 -16.50
C VAL A 377 9.36 5.75 -17.25
N PRO A 378 9.17 5.08 -18.40
CA PRO A 378 7.93 5.16 -19.16
C PRO A 378 6.71 4.72 -18.34
N GLN A 379 5.59 5.43 -18.47
CA GLN A 379 4.38 5.17 -17.67
C GLN A 379 3.89 3.72 -17.73
N HIS A 380 3.97 3.06 -18.90
CA HIS A 380 3.55 1.67 -19.05
C HIS A 380 4.45 0.69 -18.26
N ILE A 381 5.74 1.02 -18.08
CA ILE A 381 6.67 0.27 -17.23
C ILE A 381 6.32 0.47 -15.75
N ILE A 382 6.07 1.71 -15.33
CA ILE A 382 5.62 2.01 -13.95
C ILE A 382 4.29 1.30 -13.64
N GLN A 383 3.35 1.30 -14.59
CA GLN A 383 2.07 0.61 -14.47
C GLN A 383 2.28 -0.89 -14.21
N ARG A 384 3.17 -1.53 -14.98
CA ARG A 384 3.51 -2.96 -14.81
C ARG A 384 4.24 -3.21 -13.49
N TYR A 385 5.25 -2.42 -13.16
CA TYR A 385 6.06 -2.54 -11.95
C TYR A 385 5.22 -2.41 -10.68
N LEU A 386 4.34 -1.40 -10.62
CA LEU A 386 3.46 -1.21 -9.48
C LEU A 386 2.25 -2.16 -9.51
N GLY A 387 1.92 -2.77 -10.63
CA GLY A 387 0.70 -3.58 -10.81
C GLY A 387 -0.57 -2.73 -10.71
N HIS A 388 -0.64 -1.70 -11.55
CA HIS A 388 -1.81 -0.86 -11.77
C HIS A 388 -2.76 -1.53 -12.76
N GLU A 389 -4.07 -1.42 -12.48
CA GLU A 389 -5.12 -2.01 -13.29
C GLU A 389 -5.37 -1.20 -14.57
N SER A 390 -5.23 0.11 -14.46
CA SER A 390 -5.50 1.03 -15.57
C SER A 390 -4.41 2.10 -15.68
N PRO A 391 -4.16 2.66 -16.88
CA PRO A 391 -3.20 3.73 -17.09
C PRO A 391 -3.49 4.99 -16.27
N GLU A 392 -4.77 5.30 -16.01
CA GLU A 392 -5.19 6.47 -15.24
C GLU A 392 -4.62 6.46 -13.82
N MET A 393 -4.44 5.27 -13.23
CA MET A 393 -3.80 5.16 -11.93
C MET A 393 -2.35 5.65 -11.96
N THR A 394 -1.63 5.39 -13.06
CA THR A 394 -0.24 5.81 -13.26
C THR A 394 -0.13 7.27 -13.71
N ALA A 395 -1.09 7.76 -14.50
CA ALA A 395 -1.13 9.14 -15.00
C ALA A 395 -1.11 10.18 -13.88
N THR A 396 -1.55 9.81 -12.67
CA THR A 396 -1.43 10.67 -11.48
C THR A 396 0.02 11.09 -11.18
N TYR A 397 1.02 10.26 -11.52
CA TYR A 397 2.44 10.59 -11.36
C TYR A 397 2.97 11.49 -12.49
N ALA A 398 2.45 11.35 -13.72
CA ALA A 398 2.87 12.18 -14.85
C ALA A 398 2.64 13.68 -14.61
N GLN A 399 1.54 14.03 -13.93
CA GLN A 399 1.27 15.41 -13.53
C GLN A 399 2.33 15.97 -12.55
N ILE A 400 2.96 15.12 -11.73
CA ILE A 400 4.07 15.53 -10.88
C ILE A 400 5.30 15.78 -11.73
N HIS A 401 5.64 14.85 -12.63
CA HIS A 401 6.79 14.98 -13.52
C HIS A 401 6.75 16.29 -14.32
N ASP A 402 5.60 16.68 -14.88
CA ASP A 402 5.49 17.94 -15.62
C ASP A 402 5.75 19.18 -14.74
N GLN A 403 5.32 19.14 -13.47
CA GLN A 403 5.55 20.22 -12.51
C GLN A 403 7.02 20.27 -12.06
N THR A 404 7.59 19.12 -11.70
CA THR A 404 9.01 18.98 -11.35
C THR A 404 9.90 19.39 -12.51
N MET A 405 9.61 18.95 -13.75
CA MET A 405 10.35 19.38 -14.94
C MET A 405 10.30 20.90 -15.14
N LYS A 406 9.15 21.54 -14.93
CA LYS A 406 9.05 23.01 -15.02
C LYS A 406 9.88 23.71 -13.95
N GLU A 407 9.88 23.18 -12.72
CA GLU A 407 10.68 23.71 -11.61
C GLU A 407 12.18 23.50 -11.86
N GLU A 408 12.60 22.32 -12.29
CA GLU A 408 14.00 22.02 -12.63
C GLU A 408 14.49 22.86 -13.83
N ILE A 409 13.70 22.95 -14.91
CA ILE A 409 14.02 23.84 -16.05
C ILE A 409 14.16 25.31 -15.60
N ALA A 410 13.40 25.75 -14.60
CA ALA A 410 13.55 27.10 -14.05
C ALA A 410 14.87 27.29 -13.29
N LYS A 411 15.43 26.24 -12.67
CA LYS A 411 16.74 26.26 -11.99
C LYS A 411 17.92 26.31 -12.97
N PHE A 412 17.77 25.76 -14.18
CA PHE A 412 18.80 25.79 -15.23
C PHE A 412 18.94 27.15 -15.97
N ARG A 413 18.39 28.25 -15.42
CA ARG A 413 18.51 29.60 -15.99
C ARG A 413 19.79 30.36 -15.59
N GLY A 414 20.81 29.68 -15.04
CA GLY A 414 22.07 30.28 -14.57
C GLY A 414 23.32 29.54 -15.04
N LYS A 415 24.50 30.04 -14.66
CA LYS A 415 25.83 29.51 -15.03
C LYS A 415 25.96 28.01 -14.65
N VAL A 416 26.07 27.14 -15.65
CA VAL A 416 26.30 25.69 -15.48
C VAL A 416 27.77 25.40 -15.68
N VAL A 417 28.38 24.61 -14.78
CA VAL A 417 29.78 24.15 -14.93
C VAL A 417 29.89 22.63 -14.93
N ASN A 418 30.94 22.10 -15.56
CA ASN A 418 31.30 20.68 -15.53
C ASN A 418 32.38 20.38 -14.46
N ILE A 419 32.87 19.14 -14.37
CA ILE A 419 33.90 18.72 -13.40
C ILE A 419 35.27 19.41 -13.59
N SER A 420 35.53 20.02 -14.73
CA SER A 420 36.74 20.81 -14.98
C SER A 420 36.56 22.29 -14.66
N GLY A 421 35.39 22.71 -14.13
CA GLY A 421 35.10 24.10 -13.80
C GLY A 421 34.77 24.98 -15.00
N GLN A 422 34.58 24.39 -16.18
CA GLN A 422 34.29 25.15 -17.40
C GLN A 422 32.81 25.47 -17.49
N VAL A 423 32.50 26.72 -17.86
CA VAL A 423 31.13 27.17 -18.16
C VAL A 423 30.64 26.48 -19.42
N VAL A 424 29.44 25.90 -19.34
CA VAL A 424 28.77 25.27 -20.47
C VAL A 424 27.59 26.16 -20.86
N GLU A 425 27.75 26.93 -21.93
CA GLU A 425 26.68 27.74 -22.52
C GLU A 425 25.58 26.83 -23.10
N PRO A 426 24.29 27.04 -22.76
CA PRO A 426 23.21 26.27 -23.35
C PRO A 426 22.71 26.95 -24.63
N ASN A 427 23.36 26.79 -25.80
CA ASN A 427 22.71 26.87 -27.13
C ASN A 427 23.69 26.75 -28.32
N ASP A 428 23.25 26.08 -29.40
CA ASP A 428 23.33 26.55 -30.80
C ASP A 428 22.78 25.49 -31.78
N ILE A 429 21.46 25.51 -32.04
CA ILE A 429 20.84 24.99 -33.28
C ILE A 429 19.58 25.83 -33.53
N GLU A 430 19.62 26.79 -34.44
CA GLU A 430 18.40 27.37 -34.99
C GLU A 430 17.76 26.35 -35.94
N ALA A 431 16.54 25.90 -35.64
CA ALA A 431 15.74 25.11 -36.57
C ALA A 431 14.25 25.33 -36.26
N ASP A 432 13.54 25.82 -37.28
CA ASP A 432 12.13 26.14 -37.33
C ASP A 432 11.31 24.85 -37.49
N ASP A 433 11.09 24.12 -36.39
CA ASP A 433 10.11 23.04 -36.33
C ASP A 433 9.67 22.79 -34.88
N HIS A 434 8.35 22.78 -34.65
CA HIS A 434 7.74 22.71 -33.31
C HIS A 434 7.92 21.31 -32.68
N GLU A 435 8.26 20.29 -33.48
CA GLU A 435 8.65 18.95 -33.03
C GLU A 435 10.14 18.85 -32.68
N LEU A 436 11.03 19.64 -33.30
CA LEU A 436 12.43 19.77 -32.85
C LEU A 436 12.58 20.56 -31.55
N GLN A 437 11.60 21.40 -31.16
CA GLN A 437 11.55 21.97 -29.80
C GLN A 437 11.36 20.90 -28.71
N TRP A 438 10.72 19.77 -29.03
CA TRP A 438 10.63 18.61 -28.14
C TRP A 438 11.97 17.88 -28.01
N VAL A 439 12.76 17.82 -29.09
CA VAL A 439 14.12 17.24 -29.12
C VAL A 439 15.13 18.13 -28.38
N LYS A 440 15.04 19.47 -28.48
CA LYS A 440 15.86 20.43 -27.72
C LYS A 440 15.59 20.43 -26.21
N LYS A 441 14.36 20.14 -25.79
CA LYS A 441 13.96 20.09 -24.37
C LYS A 441 14.30 18.77 -23.67
N ASN A 442 14.66 17.73 -24.42
CA ASN A 442 15.31 16.53 -23.90
C ASN A 442 16.79 16.79 -23.57
N ILE A 443 17.07 17.92 -22.89
CA ILE A 443 18.25 18.09 -22.05
C ILE A 443 18.16 16.97 -21.02
N GLN A 444 18.79 15.85 -21.33
CA GLN A 444 18.85 14.65 -20.51
C GLN A 444 19.87 14.90 -19.40
N ALA A 445 19.48 15.74 -18.45
CA ALA A 445 20.18 15.96 -17.20
C ALA A 445 19.44 15.15 -16.11
N GLN A 446 19.89 13.95 -15.75
CA GLN A 446 19.32 13.25 -14.59
C GLN A 446 19.66 14.06 -13.33
N ALA A 447 18.67 14.46 -12.53
CA ALA A 447 18.92 15.22 -11.30
C ALA A 447 19.76 14.38 -10.31
N LEU A 448 20.81 14.98 -9.76
CA LEU A 448 21.70 14.40 -8.76
C LEU A 448 21.66 15.24 -7.47
N PRO A 449 22.05 14.70 -6.31
CA PRO A 449 22.01 15.44 -5.04
C PRO A 449 22.81 16.75 -5.01
N ASN A 450 23.86 16.84 -5.84
CA ASN A 450 24.76 17.99 -5.92
C ASN A 450 24.88 18.57 -7.35
N GLY A 451 23.94 18.24 -8.24
CA GLY A 451 23.97 18.71 -9.63
C GLY A 451 23.07 17.89 -10.55
N SER A 452 23.55 17.60 -11.76
CA SER A 452 22.81 16.85 -12.76
C SER A 452 23.75 16.08 -13.70
N CYS A 453 23.24 15.02 -14.31
CA CYS A 453 24.01 14.15 -15.20
C CYS A 453 23.57 14.33 -16.65
N ALA A 454 24.39 14.94 -17.49
CA ALA A 454 24.18 15.14 -18.93
C ALA A 454 24.27 13.84 -19.75
N LEU A 455 24.19 12.66 -19.12
CA LEU A 455 24.19 11.38 -19.82
C LEU A 455 22.79 11.18 -20.45
N PRO A 456 22.73 10.86 -21.76
CA PRO A 456 21.46 10.63 -22.41
C PRO A 456 20.58 9.58 -21.72
N ALA A 457 19.31 9.89 -21.43
CA ALA A 457 18.36 8.98 -20.78
C ALA A 457 18.06 7.70 -21.60
N ILE A 458 18.41 7.68 -22.89
CA ILE A 458 18.32 6.51 -23.77
C ILE A 458 19.49 5.53 -23.53
N SER A 459 20.60 6.01 -22.94
CA SER A 459 21.70 5.15 -22.51
C SER A 459 21.24 4.32 -21.31
N LYS A 460 21.48 3.00 -21.34
CA LYS A 460 21.00 1.96 -20.40
C LYS A 460 21.48 2.14 -18.93
N GLY A 461 21.14 3.25 -18.28
CA GLY A 461 21.54 3.60 -16.91
C GLY A 461 23.01 4.02 -16.79
N CYS A 462 23.36 4.64 -15.65
CA CYS A 462 24.75 4.92 -15.32
C CYS A 462 25.45 3.63 -14.84
N PRO A 463 26.59 3.23 -15.43
CA PRO A 463 27.33 2.03 -15.00
C PRO A 463 28.15 2.26 -13.71
N HIS A 464 28.16 3.47 -13.15
CA HIS A 464 29.01 3.84 -12.03
C HIS A 464 28.19 4.35 -10.84
N ALA A 465 28.23 3.63 -9.72
CA ALA A 465 27.75 4.13 -8.43
C ALA A 465 28.79 5.09 -7.81
N ASN A 466 28.36 6.26 -7.35
CA ASN A 466 29.17 7.23 -6.60
C ASN A 466 30.39 7.85 -7.34
N ALA A 467 30.39 7.87 -8.67
CA ALA A 467 31.47 8.46 -9.47
C ALA A 467 31.16 9.86 -10.03
N CYS A 468 30.05 10.49 -9.61
CA CYS A 468 29.55 11.72 -10.24
C CYS A 468 30.59 12.86 -10.25
N LEU A 469 31.28 13.07 -9.13
CA LEU A 469 32.31 14.11 -9.02
C LEU A 469 33.60 13.82 -9.80
N THR A 470 33.71 12.68 -10.43
CA THR A 470 34.81 12.34 -11.36
C THR A 470 34.28 11.96 -12.74
N CYS A 471 32.99 12.18 -13.00
CA CYS A 471 32.31 11.81 -14.22
C CYS A 471 32.22 12.99 -15.19
N THR A 472 32.60 12.78 -16.45
CA THR A 472 32.57 13.81 -17.51
C THR A 472 31.16 14.27 -17.88
N HIS A 473 30.11 13.52 -17.52
CA HIS A 473 28.71 13.89 -17.71
C HIS A 473 28.14 14.74 -16.58
N PHE A 474 28.85 14.90 -15.46
CA PHE A 474 28.36 15.68 -14.34
C PHE A 474 28.35 17.18 -14.66
N ARG A 475 27.26 17.85 -14.28
CA ARG A 475 26.99 19.27 -14.43
C ARG A 475 26.43 19.82 -13.13
N THR A 476 26.79 21.04 -12.75
CA THR A 476 26.27 21.66 -11.53
C THR A 476 26.16 23.17 -11.69
N THR A 477 25.49 23.82 -10.74
CA THR A 477 25.14 25.24 -10.75
C THR A 477 25.55 25.89 -9.43
N SER A 478 25.53 27.22 -9.37
CA SER A 478 25.85 27.98 -8.17
C SER A 478 24.95 27.67 -6.96
N GLU A 479 23.73 27.16 -7.18
CA GLU A 479 22.83 26.70 -6.11
C GLU A 479 23.46 25.60 -5.24
N HIS A 480 24.29 24.75 -5.84
CA HIS A 480 24.94 23.62 -5.16
C HIS A 480 26.33 23.98 -4.59
N LEU A 481 26.76 25.24 -4.70
CA LEU A 481 28.07 25.68 -4.21
C LEU A 481 28.29 25.36 -2.71
N PRO A 482 27.33 25.61 -1.79
CA PRO A 482 27.51 25.25 -0.38
C PRO A 482 27.69 23.74 -0.18
N THR A 483 26.99 22.92 -0.97
CA THR A 483 27.12 21.45 -0.93
C THR A 483 28.51 21.01 -1.38
N HIS A 484 29.07 21.59 -2.45
CA HIS A 484 30.42 21.29 -2.92
C HIS A 484 31.49 21.72 -1.90
N GLN A 485 31.32 22.88 -1.28
CA GLN A 485 32.21 23.36 -0.22
C GLN A 485 32.22 22.41 0.99
N GLN A 486 31.03 21.96 1.42
CA GLN A 486 30.92 20.97 2.50
C GLN A 486 31.56 19.62 2.10
N GLU A 487 31.25 19.10 0.91
CA GLU A 487 31.82 17.83 0.42
C GLU A 487 33.35 17.89 0.29
N ARG A 488 33.91 19.06 -0.02
CA ARG A 488 35.36 19.31 -0.05
C ARG A 488 35.98 19.20 1.34
N GLU A 489 35.40 19.84 2.34
CA GLU A 489 35.89 19.76 3.73
C GLU A 489 35.85 18.34 4.28
N GLU A 490 34.78 17.60 3.99
CA GLU A 490 34.65 16.20 4.37
C GLU A 490 35.70 15.33 3.66
N THR A 491 35.96 15.58 2.38
CA THR A 491 36.95 14.83 1.59
C THR A 491 38.38 15.07 2.11
N LEU A 492 38.72 16.30 2.52
CA LEU A 492 40.01 16.61 3.15
C LEU A 492 40.23 15.81 4.45
N LYS A 493 39.21 15.78 5.33
CA LYS A 493 39.27 14.98 6.58
C LYS A 493 39.48 13.49 6.30
N VAL A 494 38.89 12.96 5.22
CA VAL A 494 39.08 11.56 4.80
C VAL A 494 40.51 11.32 4.31
N ILE A 495 41.08 12.24 3.52
CA ILE A 495 42.46 12.13 3.02
C ILE A 495 43.46 12.14 4.19
N ASP A 496 43.32 13.07 5.13
CA ASP A 496 44.21 13.18 6.30
C ASP A 496 44.19 11.90 7.13
N LYS A 497 42.99 11.39 7.40
CA LYS A 497 42.81 10.12 8.11
C LYS A 497 43.41 8.95 7.33
N ALA A 498 43.22 8.89 6.01
CA ALA A 498 43.77 7.82 5.19
C ALA A 498 45.31 7.85 5.14
N LYS A 499 45.92 9.04 5.09
CA LYS A 499 47.38 9.23 5.16
C LYS A 499 47.93 8.77 6.51
N ALA A 500 47.29 9.16 7.61
CA ALA A 500 47.71 8.75 8.95
C ALA A 500 47.65 7.22 9.17
N ASN A 501 46.78 6.52 8.44
CA ASN A 501 46.60 5.06 8.53
C ASN A 501 47.29 4.27 7.39
N GLY A 502 48.03 4.94 6.49
CA GLY A 502 48.73 4.28 5.38
C GLY A 502 47.83 3.70 4.27
N TRP A 503 46.59 4.18 4.12
CA TRP A 503 45.62 3.66 3.14
C TRP A 503 45.77 4.29 1.76
N GLN A 504 46.84 3.93 1.06
CA GLN A 504 47.28 4.58 -0.18
C GLN A 504 46.20 4.62 -1.28
N ARG A 505 45.44 3.54 -1.48
CA ARG A 505 44.33 3.50 -2.46
C ARG A 505 43.17 4.46 -2.13
N ILE A 506 42.91 4.70 -0.85
CA ILE A 506 41.85 5.62 -0.40
C ILE A 506 42.32 7.07 -0.59
N VAL A 507 43.61 7.34 -0.35
CA VAL A 507 44.23 8.64 -0.63
C VAL A 507 44.10 9.00 -2.11
N GLU A 508 44.57 8.14 -3.02
CA GLU A 508 44.53 8.40 -4.46
C GLU A 508 43.12 8.65 -5.01
N MET A 509 42.12 7.91 -4.52
CA MET A 509 40.73 8.07 -4.95
C MET A 509 40.13 9.40 -4.48
N ASN A 510 40.39 9.79 -3.23
CA ASN A 510 39.86 11.03 -2.68
C ASN A 510 40.62 12.27 -3.17
N GLU A 511 41.91 12.16 -3.53
CA GLU A 511 42.66 13.24 -4.16
C GLU A 511 42.10 13.60 -5.54
N LYS A 512 41.69 12.61 -6.36
CA LYS A 512 41.00 12.86 -7.63
C LYS A 512 39.65 13.56 -7.45
N LYS A 513 38.89 13.15 -6.42
CA LYS A 513 37.64 13.80 -6.04
C LYS A 513 37.87 15.24 -5.58
N LEU A 514 38.92 15.48 -4.77
CA LEU A 514 39.29 16.80 -4.27
C LEU A 514 39.63 17.76 -5.42
N ILE A 515 40.46 17.33 -6.38
CA ILE A 515 40.80 18.12 -7.57
C ILE A 515 39.53 18.54 -8.34
N SER A 516 38.59 17.61 -8.50
CA SER A 516 37.35 17.90 -9.23
C SER A 516 36.45 18.87 -8.46
N LEU A 517 36.38 18.75 -7.12
CA LEU A 517 35.66 19.70 -6.26
C LEU A 517 36.29 21.09 -6.30
N ASP A 518 37.62 21.20 -6.24
CA ASP A 518 38.34 22.47 -6.37
C ASP A 518 38.04 23.14 -7.72
N ASN A 519 38.08 22.38 -8.81
CA ASN A 519 37.77 22.89 -10.15
C ASN A 519 36.32 23.38 -10.26
N ILE A 520 35.36 22.61 -9.74
CA ILE A 520 33.94 22.98 -9.73
C ILE A 520 33.72 24.27 -8.94
N ILE A 521 34.27 24.35 -7.72
CA ILE A 521 34.13 25.52 -6.84
C ILE A 521 34.72 26.75 -7.52
N ASN A 522 35.95 26.66 -8.05
CA ASN A 522 36.59 27.74 -8.78
C ASN A 522 35.79 28.15 -10.03
N GLY A 523 35.23 27.20 -10.77
CA GLY A 523 34.40 27.45 -11.94
C GLY A 523 33.09 28.18 -11.61
N LEU A 524 32.50 27.86 -10.46
CA LEU A 524 31.28 28.52 -9.95
C LEU A 524 31.58 29.92 -9.39
N GLU A 525 32.68 30.09 -8.65
CA GLU A 525 33.08 31.35 -8.00
C GLU A 525 33.69 32.37 -8.98
N GLY A 526 34.49 31.93 -9.96
CA GLY A 526 35.22 32.79 -10.91
C GLY A 526 34.39 33.53 -11.95
N GLY A 527 33.08 33.69 -11.75
CA GLY A 527 32.20 34.49 -12.61
C GLY A 527 31.57 35.71 -11.92
N ALA A 528 31.98 36.03 -10.70
CA ALA A 528 31.40 37.12 -9.93
C ALA A 528 31.93 38.53 -10.31
N GLU A 529 32.85 38.66 -11.28
CA GLU A 529 33.49 39.96 -11.60
C GLU A 529 33.02 40.67 -12.89
N ASP A 530 32.29 40.04 -13.81
CA ASP A 530 31.92 40.68 -15.10
C ASP A 530 30.42 41.00 -15.23
N GLY A 531 29.93 41.90 -14.37
CA GLY A 531 28.54 42.38 -14.41
C GLY A 531 28.35 43.86 -14.09
N CYS A 532 29.41 44.67 -14.11
CA CYS A 532 29.31 46.12 -13.90
C CYS A 532 30.33 46.88 -14.73
N ARG A 533 30.12 46.96 -16.05
CA ARG A 533 30.61 48.08 -16.88
C ARG A 533 29.62 48.38 -18.00
N THR A 534 29.01 49.57 -17.86
CA THR A 534 28.29 50.44 -18.81
C THR A 534 27.09 49.89 -19.56
#